data_AF-A0A261R5A5-F1
#
_entry.id   AF-A0A261R5A5-F1
#
_cell.length_a   1.000
_cell.length_b   1.000
_cell.length_c   1.000
_cell.angle_alpha   90.00
_cell.angle_beta   90.00
_cell.angle_gamma   90.00
#
_symmetry.space_group_name_H-M   'P 1'
#
loop_
_entity.id
_entity.type
_entity.pdbx_description
1 polymer ?
#
loop_
_entity_poly.entity_id
_entity_poly.type
_entity_poly.pdbx_seq_one_letter_code
_entity_poly.pdbx_strand_id
1 'polypeptide(L)' 'MRILTKETPNSRATLWLAPTMQGGFRWEVEVVDTGKTTMPQLIQSQFIFRTPTDAALDGIRALEELAELP' A
#
# COMPACT_ATOMS: atom_id res chain seq x y z
N MET A 1 -4.62 0.48 -9.63
CA MET A 1 -3.45 -0.03 -10.36
C MET A 1 -2.48 -0.66 -9.36
N ARG A 2 -2.02 -1.89 -9.58
CA ARG A 2 -0.99 -2.50 -8.72
C ARG A 2 0.36 -1.88 -9.03
N ILE A 3 1.09 -1.44 -8.01
CA ILE A 3 2.40 -0.81 -8.16
C ILE A 3 3.51 -1.79 -7.79
N LEU A 4 3.42 -2.37 -6.59
CA LEU A 4 4.49 -3.17 -6.00
C LEU A 4 3.87 -4.23 -5.10
N THR A 5 4.47 -5.42 -5.06
CA THR A 5 4.14 -6.45 -4.08
C THR A 5 5.42 -6.88 -3.40
N LYS A 6 5.43 -6.84 -2.06
CA LYS A 6 6.52 -7.35 -1.22
C LYS A 6 6.02 -8.58 -0.51
N GLU A 7 6.77 -9.67 -0.66
CA GLU A 7 6.46 -10.96 -0.03
C GLU A 7 7.54 -11.30 0.98
N THR A 8 7.12 -11.69 2.17
CA THR A 8 7.93 -12.34 3.19
C THR A 8 7.40 -13.77 3.39
N PRO A 9 8.11 -14.65 4.10
CA PRO A 9 7.61 -15.99 4.38
C PRO A 9 6.24 -16.01 5.09
N ASN A 10 5.91 -14.95 5.83
CA ASN A 10 4.72 -14.88 6.67
C ASN A 10 3.71 -13.82 6.23
N SER A 11 4.01 -12.99 5.23
CA SER A 11 3.10 -11.95 4.80
C SER A 11 3.32 -11.52 3.35
N ARG A 12 2.27 -11.01 2.72
CA ARG A 12 2.29 -10.34 1.43
C ARG A 12 1.70 -8.96 1.60
N ALA A 13 2.46 -7.92 1.25
CA ALA A 13 1.99 -6.55 1.22
C ALA A 13 1.97 -6.06 -0.23
N THR A 14 0.80 -5.63 -0.72
CA THR A 14 0.61 -5.12 -2.08
C THR A 14 0.23 -3.65 -2.05
N LEU A 15 1.06 -2.82 -2.69
CA LEU A 15 0.79 -1.41 -2.92
C LEU A 15 -0.08 -1.23 -4.16
N TRP A 16 -1.21 -0.58 -3.95
CA TRP A 16 -2.19 -0.20 -4.95
C TRP A 16 -2.26 1.32 -5.04
N LEU A 17 -2.52 1.80 -6.25
CA LEU A 17 -2.83 3.20 -6.53
C LEU A 17 -4.28 3.30 -6.99
N ALA A 18 -5.07 4.14 -6.34
CA ALA A 18 -6.47 4.36 -6.65
C ALA A 18 -6.73 5.85 -6.98
N PRO A 19 -7.44 6.15 -8.09
CA PRO A 19 -7.95 7.50 -8.31
C PRO A 19 -9.04 7.83 -7.28
N THR A 20 -9.17 9.10 -6.89
CA THR A 20 -10.24 9.53 -5.97
C THR A 20 -11.38 10.20 -6.72
N MET A 21 -12.59 10.18 -6.15
CA MET A 21 -13.77 10.85 -6.72
C MET A 21 -13.62 12.37 -6.83
N GLN A 22 -12.76 12.98 -6.03
CA GLN A 22 -12.52 14.43 -6.00
C GLN A 22 -11.38 14.85 -6.94
N GLY A 23 -10.83 13.90 -7.71
CA GLY A 23 -9.62 14.09 -8.50
C GLY A 23 -8.36 13.74 -7.71
N GLY A 24 -7.28 13.47 -8.43
CA GLY A 24 -6.02 13.01 -7.83
C GLY A 24 -6.00 11.52 -7.51
N PHE A 25 -4.97 11.11 -6.76
CA PHE A 25 -4.59 9.72 -6.53
C PHE A 25 -4.30 9.51 -5.06
N ARG A 26 -4.66 8.32 -4.56
CA ARG A 26 -4.28 7.84 -3.25
C ARG A 26 -3.59 6.49 -3.40
N TRP A 27 -2.77 6.14 -2.43
CA TRP A 27 -2.22 4.80 -2.36
C TRP A 27 -2.91 3.99 -1.25
N GLU A 28 -2.92 2.68 -1.42
CA GLU A 28 -3.46 1.72 -0.47
C GLU A 28 -2.51 0.53 -0.40
N VAL A 29 -2.14 0.08 0.79
CA VAL A 29 -1.35 -1.12 1.02
C VAL A 29 -2.27 -2.18 1.59
N GLU A 30 -2.46 -3.26 0.85
CA GLU A 30 -3.14 -4.46 1.32
C GLU A 30 -2.11 -5.42 1.90
N VAL A 31 -2.20 -5.71 3.20
CA VAL A 31 -1.34 -6.64 3.91
C VAL A 31 -2.13 -7.92 4.21
N VAL A 32 -1.64 -9.04 3.72
CA VAL A 32 -2.18 -10.38 3.95
C VAL A 32 -1.15 -11.18 4.74
N ASP A 33 -1.50 -11.64 5.93
CA ASP A 33 -0.68 -12.61 6.66
C ASP A 33 -0.86 -13.99 5.98
N THR A 34 0.22 -14.55 5.46
CA THR A 34 0.19 -15.83 4.72
C THR A 34 0.23 -17.03 5.65
N GLY A 35 0.55 -16.83 6.94
CA GLY A 35 0.61 -17.89 7.96
C GLY A 35 -0.61 -17.93 8.88
N LYS A 36 -1.36 -16.83 9.00
CA LYS A 36 -2.58 -16.74 9.81
C LYS A 36 -3.77 -16.40 8.93
N THR A 37 -4.89 -17.11 9.12
CA THR A 37 -6.20 -16.91 8.45
C THR A 37 -6.88 -15.58 8.84
N THR A 38 -6.09 -14.54 9.10
CA THR A 38 -6.54 -13.20 9.44
C THR A 38 -6.98 -12.48 8.18
N MET A 39 -8.07 -11.72 8.28
CA MET A 39 -8.57 -10.92 7.16
C MET A 39 -7.48 -9.93 6.69
N PRO A 40 -7.40 -9.65 5.37
CA PRO A 40 -6.48 -8.64 4.84
C PRO A 40 -6.65 -7.31 5.56
N GLN A 41 -5.53 -6.69 5.94
CA GLN A 41 -5.52 -5.34 6.46
C GLN A 41 -5.26 -4.36 5.33
N LEU A 42 -6.11 -3.34 5.22
CA LEU A 42 -5.93 -2.27 4.23
C LEU A 42 -5.47 -1.00 4.95
N ILE A 43 -4.27 -0.53 4.61
CA ILE A 43 -3.71 0.73 5.06
C ILE A 43 -3.85 1.71 3.90
N GLN A 44 -4.40 2.89 4.13
CA GLN A 44 -4.59 3.88 3.08
C GLN A 44 -3.81 5.15 3.38
N SER A 45 -3.40 5.85 2.32
CA SER A 45 -2.79 7.17 2.46
C SER A 45 -3.75 8.16 3.14
N GLN A 46 -3.18 8.99 4.02
CA GLN A 46 -3.90 10.11 4.65
C GLN A 46 -4.07 11.30 3.68
N PHE A 47 -3.21 11.36 2.66
CA PHE A 47 -3.17 12.44 1.68
C PHE A 47 -3.70 12.00 0.32
N ILE A 48 -4.28 12.94 -0.41
CA ILE A 48 -4.62 12.81 -1.84
C ILE A 48 -3.57 13.57 -2.62
N PHE A 49 -2.91 12.89 -3.55
CA PHE A 49 -1.85 13.43 -4.36
C PHE A 49 -2.38 13.87 -5.71
N ARG A 50 -1.77 14.91 -6.28
CA ARG A 50 -2.18 15.45 -7.57
C ARG A 50 -1.82 14.53 -8.73
N THR A 51 -0.69 13.82 -8.63
CA THR A 51 -0.17 12.95 -9.69
C THR A 51 -0.09 11.50 -9.21
N PRO A 52 -0.17 10.51 -10.11
CA PRO A 52 -0.02 9.12 -9.74
C PRO A 52 1.41 8.79 -9.29
N THR A 53 2.39 9.52 -9.81
CA THR A 53 3.81 9.34 -9.46
C THR A 53 4.09 9.76 -8.03
N ASP A 54 3.54 10.89 -7.57
CA ASP A 54 3.73 11.34 -6.19
C ASP A 54 3.08 10.37 -5.19
N ALA A 55 1.85 9.92 -5.50
CA ALA A 55 1.17 8.90 -4.69
C ALA A 55 1.94 7.56 -4.67
N ALA A 56 2.53 7.16 -5.80
CA ALA A 56 3.34 5.94 -5.86
C ALA A 56 4.63 6.07 -5.03
N LEU A 57 5.32 7.21 -5.11
CA LEU A 57 6.55 7.45 -4.35
C LEU A 57 6.29 7.44 -2.84
N ASP A 58 5.23 8.12 -2.40
CA ASP A 58 4.82 8.14 -1.00
C ASP A 58 4.40 6.74 -0.51
N GLY A 59 3.63 6.01 -1.33
CA GLY A 59 3.19 4.65 -1.01
C GLY A 59 4.33 3.64 -0.94
N ILE A 60 5.38 3.79 -1.76
CA ILE A 60 6.58 2.95 -1.69
C ILE A 60 7.31 3.20 -0.37
N ARG A 61 7.48 4.46 0.04
CA ARG A 61 8.12 4.79 1.33
C ARG A 61 7.34 4.21 2.50
N ALA A 62 6.02 4.36 2.49
CA ALA A 62 5.16 3.77 3.53
C ALA A 62 5.28 2.23 3.57
N LEU A 63 5.37 1.57 2.41
CA LEU A 63 5.57 0.12 2.34
C LEU A 63 6.94 -0.31 2.90
N GLU A 64 7.98 0.49 2.66
CA GLU A 64 9.32 0.25 3.20
C GLU A 64 9.34 0.38 4.72
N GLU A 65 8.76 1.45 5.27
CA GLU A 65 8.63 1.67 6.72
C GLU A 65 7.86 0.53 7.41
N LEU A 66 6.79 0.02 6.80
CA LEU A 66 6.03 -1.13 7.33
C LEU A 66 6.86 -2.40 7.41
N ALA A 67 7.85 -2.57 6.54
CA ALA A 67 8.71 -3.75 6.53
C ALA A 67 9.88 -3.66 7.53
N GLU A 68 10.12 -2.49 8.12
CA GLU A 68 11.12 -2.27 9.18
C GLU A 68 10.53 -2.39 10.59
N LEU A 69 9.21 -2.53 10.70
CA LEU A 69 8.55 -2.76 12.00
C LEU A 69 8.90 -4.17 12.52
N PRO A 70 9.41 -4.29 13.77
CA PRO A 70 9.89 -5.54 14.35
C PRO A 70 8.80 -6.57 14.64
#